data_AF-A0A819E1W7-F1
#
_entry.id   AF-A0A819E1W7-F1
#
_cell.length_a   1.000
_cell.length_b   1.000
_cell.length_c   1.000
_cell.angle_alpha   90.00
_cell.angle_beta   90.00
_cell.angle_gamma   90.00
#
_symmetry.space_group_name_H-M   'P 1'
#
loop_
_entity.id
_entity.type
_entity.pdbx_description
1 polymer ?
#
loop_
_entity_poly.entity_id
_entity_poly.type
_entity_poly.pdbx_seq_one_letter_code
_entity_poly.pdbx_strand_id
1 'polypeptide(L)'
;MICVSISMIVIIYRNFANYMFRIEISQLYFPLCQYSSTITDNRIVFDNTSYFIHHYPEFICPQNFRNLADWIYSWPKNTFNEHIENTVNDSYVIVPNLPHGSIIYIQPNGIFTFFRRIYPYLQNKFVLITGQSDYSVPSQYLDYLEKSNSKIIHWFGQNGDINPSKSERFTHIPIGINCFEMAESIRNIHRQYHNYTLPSIVNNSIDEPLHYIQPFDITQSVLNSNNQSDKLLLLNFHPYRELDKLRLKLWKNICGNKKKYSFAICFDKPLGVDISSLPTIYKRNRQYPLWLSPRGNGIDCHRTWEALYLDAIPIVWHSTLDSLYTNLPIIVINDWNEINEQFLRNKLYEIALKKLQQPPVYQYEKLRHAFWRDMILKKSRHSSTHTHIHKNRCWRAKTI
;
A
#
# COMPACT_ATOMS: atom_id res chain seq x y z
N MET A 1 -29.09 47.26 52.88
CA MET A 1 -30.03 46.26 53.44
C MET A 1 -30.04 45.08 52.47
N ILE A 2 -29.55 43.93 52.94
CA ILE A 2 -29.64 42.55 52.39
C ILE A 2 -28.70 42.16 51.22
N CYS A 3 -27.96 41.07 51.49
CA CYS A 3 -27.10 40.20 50.66
C CYS A 3 -27.82 39.67 49.38
N VAL A 4 -27.16 39.14 48.35
CA VAL A 4 -26.52 37.79 48.29
C VAL A 4 -25.63 37.67 47.03
N SER A 5 -24.69 36.74 47.17
CA SER A 5 -23.49 36.32 46.45
C SER A 5 -23.59 35.71 45.03
N ILE A 6 -22.47 35.89 44.28
CA ILE A 6 -21.72 34.93 43.43
C ILE A 6 -22.48 34.34 42.21
N SER A 7 -22.11 34.60 40.95
CA SER A 7 -20.96 33.99 40.24
C SER A 7 -20.68 34.67 38.89
N MET A 8 -19.40 34.71 38.51
CA MET A 8 -18.78 35.35 37.34
C MET A 8 -19.26 34.87 35.95
N ILE A 9 -19.44 35.84 35.04
CA ILE A 9 -19.41 35.68 33.58
C ILE A 9 -18.09 36.30 33.06
N VAL A 10 -17.34 35.45 32.34
CA VAL A 10 -16.30 35.56 31.28
C VAL A 10 -15.72 36.95 30.88
N ILE A 11 -14.48 36.91 30.33
CA ILE A 11 -13.81 37.83 29.35
C ILE A 11 -12.76 38.77 30.03
N ILE A 12 -11.43 38.82 29.76
CA ILE A 12 -10.61 38.42 28.60
C ILE A 12 -9.08 38.58 28.88
N TYR A 13 -8.26 37.70 28.27
CA TYR A 13 -6.90 37.87 27.71
C TYR A 13 -5.57 37.71 28.51
N ARG A 14 -4.67 37.01 27.79
CA ARG A 14 -3.19 37.04 27.76
C ARG A 14 -2.41 36.24 28.81
N ASN A 15 -2.01 35.02 28.43
CA ASN A 15 -0.61 34.56 28.43
C ASN A 15 -0.50 33.14 27.83
N PHE A 16 -0.23 33.03 26.53
CA PHE A 16 -0.21 31.78 25.76
C PHE A 16 1.20 31.19 25.57
N ALA A 17 2.03 31.17 26.62
CA ALA A 17 3.43 30.74 26.49
C ALA A 17 3.90 29.63 27.45
N ASN A 18 3.15 29.20 28.47
CA ASN A 18 3.71 28.29 29.49
C ASN A 18 2.71 27.27 30.09
N TYR A 19 2.01 26.49 29.27
CA TYR A 19 1.31 25.29 29.77
C TYR A 19 1.61 24.06 28.90
N MET A 20 2.83 23.53 29.04
CA MET A 20 3.10 22.12 28.78
C MET A 20 2.59 21.34 29.99
N PHE A 21 1.39 20.78 29.89
CA PHE A 21 0.89 19.80 30.86
C PHE A 21 1.84 18.60 30.88
N ARG A 22 2.79 18.58 31.83
CA ARG A 22 3.44 17.34 32.27
C ARG A 22 2.42 16.56 33.09
N ILE A 23 1.66 15.70 32.43
CA ILE A 23 0.96 14.62 33.13
C ILE A 23 2.04 13.58 33.45
N GLU A 24 2.25 13.28 34.73
CA GLU A 24 3.10 12.15 35.14
C GLU A 24 2.38 10.84 34.78
N ILE A 25 2.69 10.29 33.60
CA ILE A 25 2.12 9.03 33.07
C ILE A 25 2.82 7.81 33.70
N SER A 26 3.28 7.88 34.94
CA SER A 26 4.00 6.78 35.61
C SER A 26 3.07 5.71 36.21
N GLN A 27 1.75 5.93 36.22
CA GLN A 27 0.80 5.04 36.93
C GLN A 27 -0.38 4.51 36.10
N LEU A 28 -0.45 4.76 34.79
CA LEU A 28 -1.54 4.27 33.96
C LEU A 28 -1.19 2.91 33.33
N TYR A 29 -1.31 1.83 34.11
CA TYR A 29 -1.39 0.46 33.61
C TYR A 29 -2.75 0.25 32.93
N PHE A 30 -2.89 0.68 31.67
CA PHE A 30 -3.99 0.23 30.84
C PHE A 30 -3.63 -1.11 30.21
N PRO A 31 -4.52 -2.12 30.22
CA PRO A 31 -4.31 -3.30 29.39
C PRO A 31 -4.15 -2.83 27.95
N LEU A 32 -2.99 -3.12 27.35
CA LEU A 32 -2.63 -2.60 26.03
C LEU A 32 -3.68 -2.97 24.97
N CYS A 33 -4.39 -4.09 25.17
CA CYS A 33 -5.42 -4.63 24.28
C CYS A 33 -6.69 -4.94 25.08
N GLN A 34 -7.80 -4.25 24.80
CA GLN A 34 -9.09 -4.51 25.45
C GLN A 34 -10.00 -5.44 24.65
N TYR A 35 -9.69 -5.67 23.37
CA TYR A 35 -10.55 -6.44 22.46
C TYR A 35 -9.77 -7.55 21.76
N SER A 36 -10.34 -8.74 21.73
CA SER A 36 -10.00 -9.77 20.75
C SER A 36 -10.69 -9.45 19.42
N SER A 37 -10.17 -9.97 18.31
CA SER A 37 -10.70 -9.69 16.97
C SER A 37 -10.73 -10.93 16.11
N THR A 38 -11.78 -11.06 15.31
CA THR A 38 -11.97 -12.15 14.35
C THR A 38 -11.83 -11.62 12.91
N ILE A 39 -11.07 -12.33 12.06
CA ILE A 39 -10.98 -12.01 10.62
C ILE A 39 -12.08 -12.77 9.87
N THR A 40 -12.81 -12.04 9.03
CA THR A 40 -13.72 -12.58 8.02
C THR A 40 -13.16 -12.28 6.61
N ASP A 41 -13.80 -12.78 5.55
CA ASP A 41 -13.35 -12.70 4.14
C ASP A 41 -12.83 -11.32 3.66
N ASN A 42 -13.26 -10.22 4.27
CA ASN A 42 -12.78 -8.87 3.94
C ASN A 42 -12.71 -7.90 5.12
N ARG A 43 -12.85 -8.37 6.37
CA ARG A 43 -12.93 -7.50 7.56
C ARG A 43 -12.20 -8.11 8.74
N ILE A 44 -11.73 -7.24 9.62
CA ILE A 44 -11.35 -7.57 10.99
C ILE A 44 -12.46 -7.01 11.87
N VAL A 45 -13.17 -7.88 12.58
CA VAL A 45 -14.29 -7.56 13.46
C VAL A 45 -13.77 -7.61 14.90
N PHE A 46 -14.05 -6.57 15.68
CA PHE A 46 -13.67 -6.54 17.09
C PHE A 46 -14.75 -7.21 17.94
N ASP A 47 -14.36 -8.23 18.70
CA ASP A 47 -15.29 -9.05 19.47
C ASP A 47 -16.05 -8.17 20.48
N ASN A 48 -17.35 -8.44 20.63
CA ASN A 48 -18.27 -7.67 21.48
C ASN A 48 -18.45 -6.20 21.07
N THR A 49 -18.18 -5.85 19.80
CA THR A 49 -18.47 -4.52 19.24
C THR A 49 -19.15 -4.61 17.87
N SER A 50 -19.72 -3.51 17.38
CA SER A 50 -20.17 -3.37 15.99
C SER A 50 -19.07 -2.87 15.04
N TYR A 51 -17.85 -2.66 15.55
CA TYR A 51 -16.77 -2.08 14.78
C TYR A 51 -16.05 -3.11 13.92
N PHE A 52 -15.70 -2.68 12.72
CA PHE A 52 -14.83 -3.44 11.84
C PHE A 52 -13.90 -2.50 11.09
N ILE A 53 -12.80 -3.07 10.62
CA ILE A 53 -11.91 -2.46 9.64
C ILE A 53 -11.80 -3.39 8.44
N HIS A 54 -11.57 -2.83 7.27
CA HIS A 54 -11.39 -3.63 6.08
C HIS A 54 -10.02 -4.32 6.08
N HIS A 55 -9.99 -5.54 5.57
CA HIS A 55 -8.76 -6.32 5.42
C HIS A 55 -8.87 -7.29 4.26
N TYR A 56 -7.98 -7.19 3.29
CA TYR A 56 -8.05 -7.95 2.04
C TYR A 56 -6.79 -8.80 1.88
N PRO A 57 -6.69 -9.94 2.57
CA PRO A 57 -5.44 -10.69 2.69
C PRO A 57 -4.89 -11.20 1.35
N GLU A 58 -5.75 -11.30 0.34
CA GLU A 58 -5.36 -11.74 -1.00
C GLU A 58 -4.53 -10.69 -1.75
N PHE A 59 -4.66 -9.43 -1.35
CA PHE A 59 -4.10 -8.30 -2.09
C PHE A 59 -3.17 -7.47 -1.23
N ILE A 60 -2.20 -6.87 -1.88
CA ILE A 60 -1.42 -5.79 -1.31
C ILE A 60 -2.25 -4.54 -1.44
N CYS A 61 -2.41 -3.85 -0.32
CA CYS A 61 -2.96 -2.52 -0.33
C CYS A 61 -2.54 -1.78 0.95
N PRO A 62 -2.57 -0.43 0.96
CA PRO A 62 -2.06 0.36 2.09
C PRO A 62 -2.77 0.05 3.41
N GLN A 63 -4.06 -0.31 3.32
CA GLN A 63 -4.87 -0.67 4.49
C GLN A 63 -4.29 -1.87 5.23
N ASN A 64 -3.87 -2.91 4.50
CA ASN A 64 -3.35 -4.12 5.11
C ASN A 64 -2.02 -3.85 5.85
N PHE A 65 -1.20 -2.91 5.37
CA PHE A 65 0.01 -2.49 6.07
C PHE A 65 -0.27 -1.69 7.34
N ARG A 66 -1.23 -0.75 7.28
CA ARG A 66 -1.74 -0.06 8.49
C ARG A 66 -2.22 -1.08 9.51
N ASN A 67 -2.83 -2.15 9.02
CA ASN A 67 -3.40 -3.21 9.82
C ASN A 67 -2.37 -4.05 10.61
N LEU A 68 -1.08 -3.85 10.36
CA LEU A 68 -0.02 -4.47 11.15
C LEU A 68 0.42 -3.62 12.33
N ALA A 69 0.03 -2.35 12.37
CA ALA A 69 0.54 -1.39 13.32
C ALA A 69 -0.07 -1.53 14.71
N ASP A 70 0.77 -1.40 15.73
CA ASP A 70 0.33 -1.23 17.11
C ASP A 70 -0.14 0.23 17.36
N TRP A 71 0.36 1.21 16.57
CA TRP A 71 -0.06 2.62 16.61
C TRP A 71 -0.17 3.23 15.22
N ILE A 72 -1.23 4.02 14.99
CA ILE A 72 -1.50 4.72 13.72
C ILE A 72 -1.46 6.22 13.96
N TYR A 73 -0.61 6.94 13.24
CA TYR A 73 -0.55 8.40 13.24
C TYR A 73 -0.98 8.91 11.87
N SER A 74 -2.14 9.58 11.84
CA SER A 74 -2.80 10.05 10.62
C SER A 74 -3.34 8.91 9.74
N TRP A 75 -4.62 9.03 9.38
CA TRP A 75 -5.33 8.17 8.44
C TRP A 75 -6.53 8.94 7.88
N PRO A 76 -6.84 8.84 6.58
CA PRO A 76 -7.99 9.53 6.00
C PRO A 76 -9.32 8.84 6.36
N LYS A 77 -9.81 9.07 7.58
CA LYS A 77 -11.04 8.44 8.12
C LYS A 77 -12.27 8.64 7.24
N ASN A 78 -12.45 9.87 6.74
CA ASN A 78 -13.64 10.25 5.97
C ASN A 78 -13.68 9.60 4.58
N THR A 79 -12.56 9.08 4.08
CA THR A 79 -12.48 8.47 2.75
C THR A 79 -12.97 7.03 2.75
N PHE A 80 -12.91 6.33 3.89
CA PHE A 80 -13.10 4.87 3.94
C PHE A 80 -14.26 4.42 4.82
N ASN A 81 -15.00 5.35 5.42
CA ASN A 81 -16.11 5.06 6.33
C ASN A 81 -15.75 4.02 7.41
N GLU A 82 -14.47 3.99 7.82
CA GLU A 82 -13.99 3.11 8.86
C GLU A 82 -14.06 3.83 10.21
N HIS A 83 -14.68 3.19 11.19
CA HIS A 83 -14.69 3.65 12.57
C HIS A 83 -13.34 3.36 13.23
N ILE A 84 -12.36 4.20 12.93
CA ILE A 84 -11.08 4.20 13.62
C ILE A 84 -11.06 5.48 14.44
N GLU A 85 -11.25 5.36 15.74
CA GLU A 85 -10.93 6.44 16.64
C GLU A 85 -9.41 6.61 16.75
N ASN A 86 -8.78 7.14 15.70
CA ASN A 86 -7.54 7.90 15.88
C ASN A 86 -7.93 9.20 16.59
N THR A 87 -8.15 9.17 17.89
CA THR A 87 -8.43 10.38 18.66
C THR A 87 -7.55 10.40 19.92
N VAL A 88 -6.24 10.49 19.69
CA VAL A 88 -5.52 11.63 20.28
C VAL A 88 -5.80 12.83 19.38
N ASN A 89 -7.07 13.25 19.30
CA ASN A 89 -7.49 14.35 18.42
C ASN A 89 -7.29 15.71 19.06
N ASP A 90 -6.90 15.80 20.33
CA ASP A 90 -6.49 17.06 20.96
C ASP A 90 -5.45 16.91 22.07
N SER A 91 -5.02 15.69 22.36
CA SER A 91 -4.09 15.44 23.45
C SER A 91 -2.88 14.72 22.90
N TYR A 92 -1.72 15.35 23.02
CA TYR A 92 -0.40 14.80 22.72
C TYR A 92 -0.06 13.64 23.68
N VAL A 93 -0.99 12.71 23.94
CA VAL A 93 -0.78 11.55 24.82
C VAL A 93 0.04 10.54 24.05
N ILE A 94 1.32 10.88 23.98
CA ILE A 94 2.41 9.95 23.81
C ILE A 94 2.20 8.84 24.85
N VAL A 95 2.43 7.59 24.48
CA VAL A 95 2.79 6.58 25.46
C VAL A 95 4.32 6.59 25.44
N PRO A 96 5.02 7.32 26.33
CA PRO A 96 6.48 7.42 26.28
C PRO A 96 7.13 6.03 26.28
N ASN A 97 6.41 5.07 26.86
CA ASN A 97 6.79 3.69 27.10
C ASN A 97 6.10 2.72 26.12
N LEU A 98 6.14 3.01 24.82
CA LEU A 98 5.81 1.97 23.82
C LEU A 98 6.72 0.76 24.03
N PRO A 99 6.24 -0.49 23.99
CA PRO A 99 7.12 -1.65 24.04
C PRO A 99 8.22 -1.57 22.96
N HIS A 100 9.44 -2.01 23.24
CA HIS A 100 10.47 -2.11 22.22
C HIS A 100 10.00 -2.99 21.07
N GLY A 101 10.25 -2.58 19.81
CA GLY A 101 9.84 -3.32 18.63
C GLY A 101 8.39 -3.09 18.20
N SER A 102 7.70 -2.15 18.83
CA SER A 102 6.37 -1.66 18.42
C SER A 102 6.33 -1.25 16.94
N ILE A 103 5.23 -1.51 16.25
CA ILE A 103 5.01 -1.07 14.87
C ILE A 103 4.19 0.22 14.88
N ILE A 104 4.74 1.27 14.27
CA ILE A 104 4.07 2.56 14.08
C ILE A 104 3.77 2.75 12.59
N TYR A 105 2.51 2.99 12.24
CA TYR A 105 2.11 3.40 10.89
C TYR A 105 1.90 4.91 10.84
N ILE A 106 2.36 5.55 9.77
CA ILE A 106 2.17 6.98 9.54
C ILE A 106 1.77 7.23 8.09
N GLN A 107 0.69 7.98 7.87
CA GLN A 107 0.45 8.55 6.55
C GLN A 107 1.49 9.66 6.26
N PRO A 108 2.24 9.62 5.15
CA PRO A 108 3.29 10.60 4.85
C PRO A 108 2.91 12.08 5.04
N ASN A 109 1.66 12.47 4.81
CA ASN A 109 1.16 13.83 5.06
C ASN A 109 1.37 14.30 6.52
N GLY A 110 1.37 13.38 7.49
CA GLY A 110 1.58 13.66 8.91
C GLY A 110 3.03 13.49 9.39
N ILE A 111 3.96 13.07 8.53
CA ILE A 111 5.29 12.61 8.95
C ILE A 111 6.14 13.73 9.55
N PHE A 112 6.04 14.95 9.00
CA PHE A 112 6.71 16.13 9.54
C PHE A 112 6.28 16.40 10.99
N THR A 113 4.96 16.40 11.23
CA THR A 113 4.40 16.61 12.56
C THR A 113 4.81 15.50 13.52
N PHE A 114 4.84 14.24 13.06
CA PHE A 114 5.31 13.13 13.87
C PHE A 114 6.76 13.32 14.32
N PHE A 115 7.69 13.57 13.39
CA PHE A 115 9.09 13.74 13.74
C PHE A 115 9.36 14.96 14.61
N ARG A 116 8.58 16.04 14.44
CA ARG A 116 8.71 17.26 15.23
C ARG A 116 8.10 17.17 16.62
N ARG A 117 6.92 16.53 16.76
CA ARG A 117 6.10 16.61 17.98
C ARG A 117 6.00 15.30 18.76
N ILE A 118 6.24 14.15 18.13
CA ILE A 118 6.04 12.83 18.75
C ILE A 118 7.38 12.10 18.93
N TYR A 119 8.18 11.98 17.87
CA TYR A 119 9.46 11.26 17.90
C TYR A 119 10.40 11.66 19.05
N PRO A 120 10.52 12.95 19.45
CA PRO A 120 11.41 13.33 20.55
C PRO A 120 11.06 12.65 21.88
N TYR A 121 9.79 12.35 22.12
CA TYR A 121 9.29 11.82 23.39
C TYR A 121 9.23 10.28 23.46
N LEU A 122 9.36 9.59 22.32
CA LEU A 122 9.42 8.13 22.29
C LEU A 122 10.71 7.65 22.99
N GLN A 123 10.65 6.70 23.91
CA GLN A 123 11.87 6.20 24.57
C GLN A 123 12.41 4.93 23.90
N ASN A 124 11.51 4.03 23.52
CA ASN A 124 11.88 2.74 22.96
C ASN A 124 11.98 2.76 21.43
N LYS A 125 12.78 1.83 20.90
CA LYS A 125 12.93 1.65 19.45
C LYS A 125 11.69 1.00 18.84
N PHE A 126 11.36 1.35 17.61
CA PHE A 126 10.14 0.93 16.91
C PHE A 126 10.39 0.64 15.43
N VAL A 127 9.51 -0.14 14.81
CA VAL A 127 9.43 -0.32 13.36
C VAL A 127 8.49 0.74 12.79
N LEU A 128 8.89 1.41 11.71
CA LEU A 128 8.08 2.44 11.05
C LEU A 128 7.51 1.89 9.74
N ILE A 129 6.22 2.11 9.52
CA ILE A 129 5.53 1.88 8.24
C ILE A 129 4.98 3.21 7.76
N THR A 130 5.18 3.54 6.49
CA THR A 130 4.56 4.70 5.85
C THR A 130 3.85 4.33 4.56
N GLY A 131 2.62 4.82 4.38
CA GLY A 131 1.82 4.51 3.20
C GLY A 131 0.57 5.35 3.06
N GLN A 132 -0.28 5.03 2.09
CA GLN A 132 -1.54 5.72 1.79
C GLN A 132 -1.33 7.22 1.46
N SER A 133 -0.33 7.53 0.63
CA SER A 133 -0.08 8.87 0.13
C SER A 133 0.72 8.82 -1.17
N ASP A 134 0.58 9.88 -1.98
CA ASP A 134 1.41 10.12 -3.15
C ASP A 134 2.82 10.62 -2.77
N TYR A 135 3.02 11.09 -1.52
CA TYR A 135 4.32 11.59 -1.08
C TYR A 135 5.35 10.48 -0.92
N SER A 136 6.53 10.76 -1.43
CA SER A 136 7.67 9.87 -1.34
C SER A 136 8.47 10.10 -0.06
N VAL A 137 8.97 9.00 0.50
CA VAL A 137 9.76 8.93 1.73
C VAL A 137 10.75 7.78 1.57
N PRO A 138 11.94 7.77 2.17
CA PRO A 138 12.34 8.51 3.35
C PRO A 138 13.29 9.67 3.06
N SER A 139 13.61 10.02 1.80
CA SER A 139 14.75 10.90 1.48
C SER A 139 14.83 12.17 2.35
N GLN A 140 13.72 12.90 2.50
CA GLN A 140 13.61 14.13 3.29
C GLN A 140 13.86 13.92 4.80
N TYR A 141 13.65 12.71 5.31
CA TYR A 141 13.73 12.35 6.73
C TYR A 141 14.78 11.27 6.99
N LEU A 142 15.69 11.03 6.04
CA LEU A 142 16.66 9.94 6.10
C LEU A 142 17.55 10.05 7.35
N ASP A 143 17.88 11.27 7.79
CA ASP A 143 18.65 11.50 9.02
C ASP A 143 17.98 10.93 10.28
N TYR A 144 16.64 10.90 10.35
CA TYR A 144 15.93 10.28 11.47
C TYR A 144 16.10 8.76 11.49
N LEU A 145 16.26 8.15 10.32
CA LEU A 145 16.60 6.74 10.19
C LEU A 145 18.08 6.55 10.53
N GLU A 146 18.98 7.33 9.93
CA GLU A 146 20.42 7.04 9.90
C GLU A 146 21.25 7.50 11.10
N LYS A 147 20.81 8.50 11.86
CA LYS A 147 21.56 8.98 13.02
C LYS A 147 21.84 7.90 14.06
N SER A 148 22.97 8.03 14.77
CA SER A 148 23.45 7.05 15.76
C SER A 148 22.47 6.77 16.89
N ASN A 149 21.70 7.78 17.30
CA ASN A 149 20.65 7.66 18.33
C ASN A 149 19.25 7.42 17.75
N SER A 150 19.15 6.90 16.52
CA SER A 150 17.86 6.61 15.91
C SER A 150 17.06 5.60 16.73
N LYS A 151 15.78 5.94 16.92
CA LYS A 151 14.77 5.06 17.52
C LYS A 151 14.08 4.17 16.48
N ILE A 152 14.42 4.30 15.20
CA ILE A 152 13.82 3.50 14.13
C ILE A 152 14.67 2.23 13.93
N ILE A 153 14.05 1.07 14.18
CA ILE A 153 14.65 -0.25 13.96
C ILE A 153 14.77 -0.51 12.45
N HIS A 154 13.65 -0.32 11.75
CA HIS A 154 13.52 -0.49 10.30
C HIS A 154 12.37 0.37 9.81
N TRP A 155 12.45 0.88 8.59
CA TRP A 155 11.41 1.68 7.94
C TRP A 155 10.95 1.01 6.64
N PHE A 156 9.68 0.61 6.62
CA PHE A 156 8.98 0.13 5.43
C PHE A 156 8.16 1.27 4.81
N GLY A 157 8.44 1.66 3.57
CA GLY A 157 7.77 2.79 2.92
C GLY A 157 7.19 2.49 1.55
N GLN A 158 5.94 2.88 1.32
CA GLN A 158 5.37 3.01 -0.03
C GLN A 158 5.91 4.29 -0.69
N ASN A 159 5.99 4.29 -2.03
CA ASN A 159 6.55 5.39 -2.82
C ASN A 159 7.98 5.76 -2.42
N GLY A 160 8.85 4.77 -2.22
CA GLY A 160 10.20 5.06 -1.75
C GLY A 160 11.06 5.80 -2.76
N ASP A 161 11.76 6.85 -2.33
CA ASP A 161 12.57 7.75 -3.16
C ASP A 161 14.08 7.66 -2.91
N ILE A 162 14.53 6.57 -2.29
CA ILE A 162 15.94 6.25 -2.16
C ILE A 162 16.28 4.91 -2.81
N ASN A 163 17.49 4.78 -3.35
CA ASN A 163 18.01 3.50 -3.78
C ASN A 163 18.26 2.60 -2.54
N PRO A 164 17.98 1.28 -2.59
CA PRO A 164 18.24 0.37 -1.48
C PRO A 164 19.67 0.42 -0.92
N SER A 165 20.66 0.75 -1.75
CA SER A 165 22.06 0.94 -1.31
C SER A 165 22.27 2.10 -0.34
N LYS A 166 21.31 3.03 -0.23
CA LYS A 166 21.41 4.20 0.68
C LYS A 166 21.16 3.86 2.13
N SER A 167 20.43 2.78 2.42
CA SER A 167 20.12 2.37 3.78
C SER A 167 19.72 0.90 3.83
N GLU A 168 20.41 0.12 4.65
CA GLU A 168 20.02 -1.27 4.96
C GLU A 168 18.79 -1.34 5.88
N ARG A 169 18.38 -0.21 6.46
CA ARG A 169 17.24 -0.09 7.38
C ARG A 169 15.99 0.48 6.73
N PHE A 170 16.01 0.69 5.41
CA PHE A 170 14.83 1.04 4.63
C PHE A 170 14.45 -0.08 3.67
N THR A 171 13.15 -0.33 3.53
CA THR A 171 12.63 -1.28 2.53
C THR A 171 11.43 -0.67 1.83
N HIS A 172 11.50 -0.64 0.49
CA HIS A 172 10.36 -0.34 -0.34
C HIS A 172 9.28 -1.40 -0.11
N ILE A 173 8.08 -0.95 0.23
CA ILE A 173 6.89 -1.81 0.22
C ILE A 173 5.95 -1.35 -0.87
N PRO A 174 5.21 -2.28 -1.49
CA PRO A 174 4.37 -1.96 -2.63
C PRO A 174 3.16 -1.12 -2.27
N ILE A 175 2.77 -0.20 -3.15
CA ILE A 175 1.52 0.55 -2.97
C ILE A 175 0.30 -0.38 -3.11
N GLY A 176 0.42 -1.41 -3.94
CA GLY A 176 -0.64 -2.38 -4.18
C GLY A 176 -1.82 -1.78 -4.93
N ILE A 177 -3.02 -2.27 -4.66
CA ILE A 177 -4.29 -1.74 -5.19
C ILE A 177 -5.03 -0.93 -4.11
N ASN A 178 -6.11 -0.25 -4.48
CA ASN A 178 -7.06 0.22 -3.47
C ASN A 178 -7.77 -1.00 -2.86
N CYS A 179 -7.85 -1.06 -1.54
CA CYS A 179 -8.41 -2.19 -0.80
C CYS A 179 -9.91 -2.38 -0.99
N PHE A 180 -10.64 -1.40 -1.48
CA PHE A 180 -12.09 -1.41 -1.56
C PHE A 180 -12.51 -1.85 -2.96
N GLU A 181 -12.69 -0.90 -3.87
CA GLU A 181 -13.39 -1.14 -5.13
C GLU A 181 -12.55 -1.93 -6.13
N MET A 182 -11.23 -1.71 -6.13
CA MET A 182 -10.32 -2.48 -6.98
C MET A 182 -10.20 -3.93 -6.50
N ALA A 183 -9.98 -4.13 -5.19
CA ALA A 183 -9.84 -5.46 -4.62
C ALA A 183 -11.08 -6.32 -4.85
N GLU A 184 -12.27 -5.76 -4.62
CA GLU A 184 -13.52 -6.48 -4.86
C GLU A 184 -13.70 -6.81 -6.35
N SER A 185 -13.40 -5.85 -7.23
CA SER A 185 -13.52 -6.04 -8.68
C SER A 185 -12.54 -7.08 -9.22
N ILE A 186 -11.30 -7.11 -8.72
CA ILE A 186 -10.31 -8.15 -9.07
C ILE A 186 -10.76 -9.51 -8.53
N ARG A 187 -11.28 -9.57 -7.29
CA ARG A 187 -11.83 -10.81 -6.70
C ARG A 187 -12.97 -11.38 -7.56
N ASN A 188 -13.83 -10.52 -8.11
CA ASN A 188 -14.90 -10.92 -9.04
C ASN A 188 -14.36 -11.52 -10.35
N ILE A 189 -13.22 -11.06 -10.83
CA ILE A 189 -12.52 -11.70 -11.95
C ILE A 189 -11.93 -13.05 -11.50
N HIS A 190 -11.18 -13.07 -10.40
CA HIS A 190 -10.53 -14.28 -9.89
C HIS A 190 -11.51 -15.44 -9.65
N ARG A 191 -12.73 -15.18 -9.16
CA ARG A 191 -13.77 -16.20 -8.97
C ARG A 191 -14.10 -16.99 -10.24
N GLN A 192 -13.86 -16.44 -11.43
CA GLN A 192 -14.06 -17.12 -12.71
C GLN A 192 -12.93 -18.13 -13.05
N TYR A 193 -11.83 -18.11 -12.29
CA TYR A 193 -10.58 -18.85 -12.55
C TYR A 193 -10.15 -19.72 -11.36
N HIS A 194 -11.11 -20.30 -10.64
CA HIS A 194 -10.89 -21.09 -9.42
C HIS A 194 -9.91 -22.28 -9.58
N ASN A 195 -9.61 -22.71 -10.81
CA ASN A 195 -8.64 -23.78 -11.09
C ASN A 195 -7.18 -23.30 -11.17
N TYR A 196 -6.94 -21.99 -11.21
CA TYR A 196 -5.60 -21.40 -11.33
C TYR A 196 -5.09 -20.96 -9.96
N THR A 197 -4.76 -21.92 -9.12
CA THR A 197 -4.37 -21.67 -7.73
C THR A 197 -2.90 -21.91 -7.50
N LEU A 198 -2.28 -21.06 -6.68
CA LEU A 198 -0.93 -21.25 -6.17
C LEU A 198 -0.97 -21.71 -4.71
N PRO A 199 0.02 -22.51 -4.28
CA PRO A 199 0.12 -22.93 -2.89
C PRO A 199 0.34 -21.73 -1.97
N SER A 200 -0.11 -21.86 -0.74
CA SER A 200 0.24 -20.95 0.35
C SER A 200 1.77 -20.88 0.55
N ILE A 201 2.30 -19.70 0.79
CA ILE A 201 3.70 -19.40 1.13
C ILE A 201 3.93 -19.65 2.63
N VAL A 202 2.94 -19.31 3.44
CA VAL A 202 2.91 -19.48 4.89
C VAL A 202 1.76 -20.41 5.23
N ASN A 203 2.10 -21.61 5.68
CA ASN A 203 1.09 -22.56 6.15
C ASN A 203 0.30 -21.96 7.32
N ASN A 204 -1.03 -22.17 7.30
CA ASN A 204 -1.96 -21.77 8.37
C ASN A 204 -1.96 -20.26 8.70
N SER A 205 -1.58 -19.38 7.77
CA SER A 205 -1.63 -17.93 8.00
C SER A 205 -3.04 -17.38 7.79
N ILE A 206 -3.49 -16.50 8.69
CA ILE A 206 -4.81 -15.86 8.58
C ILE A 206 -4.92 -14.89 7.38
N ASP A 207 -3.80 -14.29 6.97
CA ASP A 207 -3.75 -13.49 5.74
C ASP A 207 -3.27 -14.30 4.53
N GLU A 208 -3.45 -15.62 4.59
CA GLU A 208 -3.07 -16.54 3.52
C GLU A 208 -4.23 -17.49 3.22
N PRO A 209 -5.07 -17.16 2.23
CA PRO A 209 -5.98 -18.13 1.64
C PRO A 209 -5.26 -19.43 1.30
N LEU A 210 -5.95 -20.56 1.53
CA LEU A 210 -5.45 -21.90 1.20
C LEU A 210 -5.03 -22.02 -0.28
N HIS A 211 -5.69 -21.25 -1.15
CA HIS A 211 -5.50 -21.28 -2.59
C HIS A 211 -5.56 -19.86 -3.17
N TYR A 212 -4.40 -19.27 -3.44
CA TYR A 212 -4.34 -17.97 -4.10
C TYR A 212 -4.67 -18.12 -5.58
N ILE A 213 -5.73 -17.47 -6.03
CA ILE A 213 -6.07 -17.47 -7.45
C ILE A 213 -5.12 -16.52 -8.17
N GLN A 214 -4.36 -17.06 -9.11
CA GLN A 214 -3.55 -16.29 -10.02
C GLN A 214 -3.84 -16.76 -11.44
N PRO A 215 -4.61 -16.01 -12.23
CA PRO A 215 -4.84 -16.35 -13.63
C PRO A 215 -3.50 -16.47 -14.38
N PHE A 216 -3.36 -17.46 -15.26
CA PHE A 216 -2.20 -17.65 -16.13
C PHE A 216 -2.64 -17.75 -17.59
N ASP A 217 -3.43 -16.76 -18.04
CA ASP A 217 -4.06 -16.74 -19.36
C ASP A 217 -3.13 -16.16 -20.44
N ILE A 218 -2.28 -15.19 -20.08
CA ILE A 218 -1.46 -14.46 -21.06
C ILE A 218 -0.29 -15.30 -21.55
N THR A 219 0.31 -16.12 -20.69
CA THR A 219 1.38 -17.05 -21.09
C THR A 219 0.91 -18.04 -22.15
N GLN A 220 -0.27 -18.63 -21.94
CA GLN A 220 -0.84 -19.63 -22.84
C GLN A 220 -1.28 -19.00 -24.16
N SER A 221 -1.92 -17.84 -24.11
CA SER A 221 -2.36 -17.17 -25.35
C SER A 221 -1.17 -16.75 -26.22
N VAL A 222 -0.06 -16.27 -25.64
CA VAL A 222 1.15 -15.87 -26.40
C VAL A 222 1.84 -17.06 -27.08
N LEU A 223 1.88 -18.23 -26.43
CA LEU A 223 2.58 -19.39 -26.96
C LEU A 223 1.73 -20.21 -27.95
N ASN A 224 0.41 -20.22 -27.76
CA ASN A 224 -0.51 -21.01 -28.60
C ASN A 224 -1.04 -20.24 -29.82
N SER A 225 -0.81 -18.92 -29.90
CA SER A 225 -1.32 -18.12 -31.00
C SER A 225 -0.40 -18.14 -32.22
N ASN A 226 -0.85 -18.79 -33.30
CA ASN A 226 -0.43 -18.45 -34.67
C ASN A 226 -0.97 -17.07 -35.11
N ASN A 227 -2.00 -16.56 -34.41
CA ASN A 227 -2.61 -15.25 -34.61
C ASN A 227 -2.11 -14.25 -33.56
N GLN A 228 -1.09 -13.48 -33.94
CA GLN A 228 -0.68 -12.30 -33.19
C GLN A 228 -1.88 -11.35 -33.06
N SER A 229 -2.38 -11.11 -31.84
CA SER A 229 -3.32 -10.01 -31.61
C SER A 229 -2.74 -8.72 -32.19
N ASP A 230 -3.52 -8.02 -33.01
CA ASP A 230 -3.13 -6.72 -33.55
C ASP A 230 -2.95 -5.69 -32.44
N LYS A 231 -3.66 -5.84 -31.31
CA LYS A 231 -3.59 -4.93 -30.16
C LYS A 231 -2.87 -5.60 -29.01
N LEU A 232 -1.72 -5.04 -28.66
CA LEU A 232 -0.83 -5.55 -27.61
C LEU A 232 -0.82 -4.65 -26.37
N LEU A 233 -0.80 -3.33 -26.60
CA LEU A 233 -0.51 -2.34 -25.56
C LEU A 233 -1.77 -1.58 -25.15
N LEU A 234 -2.09 -1.62 -23.86
CA LEU A 234 -3.17 -0.87 -23.24
C LEU A 234 -2.65 0.40 -22.56
N LEU A 235 -3.26 1.53 -22.88
CA LEU A 235 -3.17 2.79 -22.13
C LEU A 235 -4.53 3.07 -21.49
N ASN A 236 -4.62 2.96 -20.16
CA ASN A 236 -5.88 3.10 -19.43
C ASN A 236 -5.77 4.04 -18.22
N PHE A 237 -5.35 5.27 -18.49
CA PHE A 237 -5.06 6.28 -17.47
C PHE A 237 -5.45 7.69 -17.88
N HIS A 238 -5.69 8.54 -16.89
CA HIS A 238 -5.95 9.97 -17.10
C HIS A 238 -4.64 10.70 -17.47
N PRO A 239 -4.56 11.38 -18.62
CA PRO A 239 -3.31 11.96 -19.12
C PRO A 239 -2.86 13.22 -18.36
N TYR A 240 -3.78 13.99 -17.78
CA TYR A 240 -3.47 15.27 -17.12
C TYR A 240 -3.24 15.21 -15.59
N ARG A 241 -3.31 14.04 -14.95
CA ARG A 241 -3.15 13.89 -13.49
C ARG A 241 -1.70 13.52 -13.12
N GLU A 242 -0.77 14.44 -13.37
CA GLU A 242 0.65 14.32 -13.02
C GLU A 242 1.39 15.66 -13.19
N LEU A 243 2.34 15.98 -12.31
CA LEU A 243 3.09 17.24 -12.31
C LEU A 243 4.11 17.37 -13.46
N ASP A 244 4.78 16.28 -13.86
CA ASP A 244 5.87 16.30 -14.86
C ASP A 244 5.36 16.18 -16.32
N LYS A 245 4.05 16.02 -16.49
CA LYS A 245 3.35 15.83 -17.78
C LYS A 245 3.80 14.58 -18.56
N LEU A 246 4.47 13.59 -17.95
CA LEU A 246 4.88 12.35 -18.64
C LEU A 246 3.68 11.65 -19.28
N ARG A 247 2.60 11.42 -18.51
CA ARG A 247 1.35 10.84 -19.02
C ARG A 247 0.75 11.60 -20.20
N LEU A 248 0.74 12.94 -20.14
CA LEU A 248 0.20 13.77 -21.22
C LEU A 248 1.03 13.61 -22.49
N LYS A 249 2.35 13.63 -22.36
CA LYS A 249 3.24 13.47 -23.49
C LYS A 249 3.08 12.06 -24.11
N LEU A 250 3.01 11.01 -23.28
CA LEU A 250 2.78 9.62 -23.72
C LEU A 250 1.47 9.49 -24.49
N TRP A 251 0.41 10.09 -23.93
CA TRP A 251 -0.91 10.09 -24.54
C TRP A 251 -0.90 10.74 -25.92
N LYS A 252 -0.34 11.96 -26.03
CA LYS A 252 -0.24 12.66 -27.32
C LYS A 252 0.58 11.89 -28.35
N ASN A 253 1.68 11.25 -27.94
CA ASN A 253 2.56 10.53 -28.84
C ASN A 253 1.91 9.20 -29.29
N ILE A 254 1.56 8.33 -28.34
CA ILE A 254 1.09 6.97 -28.62
C ILE A 254 -0.35 6.99 -29.13
N CYS A 255 -1.26 7.64 -28.40
CA CYS A 255 -2.68 7.65 -28.76
C CYS A 255 -2.98 8.63 -29.92
N GLY A 256 -2.15 9.66 -30.10
CA GLY A 256 -2.28 10.62 -31.21
C GLY A 256 -1.72 10.12 -32.54
N ASN A 257 -0.78 9.17 -32.54
CA ASN A 257 -0.19 8.61 -33.76
C ASN A 257 -0.59 7.15 -33.98
N LYS A 258 -1.88 6.94 -34.31
CA LYS A 258 -2.46 5.60 -34.51
C LYS A 258 -1.82 4.79 -35.64
N LYS A 259 -1.16 5.43 -36.61
CA LYS A 259 -0.44 4.73 -37.69
C LYS A 259 0.85 4.10 -37.16
N LYS A 260 1.64 4.84 -36.38
CA LYS A 260 2.88 4.34 -35.78
C LYS A 260 2.62 3.34 -34.65
N TYR A 261 1.58 3.58 -33.85
CA TYR A 261 1.22 2.75 -32.70
C TYR A 261 -0.10 2.02 -32.94
N SER A 262 -0.24 1.40 -34.13
CA SER A 262 -1.40 0.59 -34.48
C SER A 262 -1.64 -0.55 -33.50
N PHE A 263 -0.61 -1.01 -32.80
CA PHE A 263 -0.69 -2.04 -31.76
C PHE A 263 -1.16 -1.55 -30.39
N ALA A 264 -1.41 -0.25 -30.23
CA ALA A 264 -1.90 0.33 -28.99
C ALA A 264 -3.43 0.54 -29.01
N ILE A 265 -4.03 0.48 -27.82
CA ILE A 265 -5.40 0.89 -27.53
C ILE A 265 -5.40 1.86 -26.35
N CYS A 266 -6.21 2.91 -26.43
CA CYS A 266 -6.23 3.98 -25.45
C CYS A 266 -7.64 4.22 -24.92
N PHE A 267 -7.78 4.23 -23.60
CA PHE A 267 -9.01 4.58 -22.88
C PHE A 267 -8.72 5.71 -21.88
N ASP A 268 -9.25 6.89 -22.16
CA ASP A 268 -9.16 8.03 -21.26
C ASP A 268 -10.20 7.90 -20.15
N LYS A 269 -9.93 8.53 -19.00
CA LYS A 269 -10.78 8.55 -17.81
C LYS A 269 -10.92 9.97 -17.26
N PRO A 270 -11.36 10.96 -18.06
CA PRO A 270 -11.31 12.38 -17.68
C PRO A 270 -12.14 12.68 -16.41
N LEU A 271 -13.25 11.96 -16.23
CA LEU A 271 -14.16 12.10 -15.09
C LEU A 271 -13.93 11.03 -14.01
N GLY A 272 -12.83 10.28 -14.09
CA GLY A 272 -12.64 9.08 -13.28
C GLY A 272 -13.35 7.86 -13.86
N VAL A 273 -13.63 6.88 -13.01
CA VAL A 273 -14.27 5.61 -13.38
C VAL A 273 -15.40 5.37 -12.40
N ASP A 274 -16.59 5.04 -12.91
CA ASP A 274 -17.66 4.51 -12.07
C ASP A 274 -17.22 3.15 -11.52
N ILE A 275 -17.26 3.04 -10.18
CA ILE A 275 -16.93 1.84 -9.43
C ILE A 275 -17.72 0.62 -9.94
N SER A 276 -19.00 0.80 -10.26
CA SER A 276 -19.87 -0.28 -10.76
C SER A 276 -19.35 -0.90 -12.08
N SER A 277 -18.58 -0.13 -12.84
CA SER A 277 -18.04 -0.52 -14.14
C SER A 277 -16.66 -1.19 -14.04
N LEU A 278 -16.02 -1.20 -12.87
CA LEU A 278 -14.68 -1.75 -12.70
C LEU A 278 -14.56 -3.23 -13.12
N PRO A 279 -15.47 -4.14 -12.76
CA PRO A 279 -15.39 -5.54 -13.21
C PRO A 279 -15.40 -5.66 -14.74
N THR A 280 -16.27 -4.90 -15.42
CA THR A 280 -16.37 -4.88 -16.88
C THR A 280 -15.10 -4.29 -17.51
N ILE A 281 -14.56 -3.23 -16.91
CA ILE A 281 -13.29 -2.61 -17.34
C ILE A 281 -12.13 -3.60 -17.20
N TYR A 282 -12.03 -4.33 -16.09
CA TYR A 282 -10.99 -5.34 -15.91
C TYR A 282 -11.15 -6.50 -16.89
N LYS A 283 -12.37 -7.01 -17.09
CA LYS A 283 -12.65 -8.04 -18.11
C LYS A 283 -12.22 -7.59 -19.51
N ARG A 284 -12.53 -6.35 -19.91
CA ARG A 284 -12.09 -5.76 -21.18
C ARG A 284 -10.56 -5.63 -21.24
N ASN A 285 -9.94 -5.03 -20.23
CA ASN A 285 -8.52 -4.71 -20.26
C ASN A 285 -7.62 -5.96 -20.30
N ARG A 286 -8.07 -7.08 -19.73
CA ARG A 286 -7.36 -8.37 -19.75
C ARG A 286 -7.17 -8.95 -21.14
N GLN A 287 -7.90 -8.46 -22.15
CA GLN A 287 -7.69 -8.83 -23.55
C GLN A 287 -6.34 -8.30 -24.09
N TYR A 288 -5.70 -7.35 -23.40
CA TYR A 288 -4.44 -6.76 -23.79
C TYR A 288 -3.31 -7.22 -22.85
N PRO A 289 -2.26 -7.87 -23.38
CA PRO A 289 -1.23 -8.48 -22.55
C PRO A 289 -0.30 -7.48 -21.86
N LEU A 290 -0.12 -6.29 -22.43
CA LEU A 290 0.83 -5.28 -21.95
C LEU A 290 0.09 -4.02 -21.49
N TRP A 291 0.33 -3.58 -20.26
CA TRP A 291 -0.32 -2.40 -19.69
C TRP A 291 0.70 -1.29 -19.43
N LEU A 292 0.53 -0.14 -20.06
CA LEU A 292 1.40 1.01 -19.80
C LEU A 292 1.07 1.59 -18.43
N SER A 293 2.04 1.57 -17.51
CA SER A 293 1.91 2.03 -16.12
C SER A 293 2.98 3.08 -15.80
N PRO A 294 2.90 4.29 -16.39
CA PRO A 294 3.77 5.38 -15.99
C PRO A 294 3.49 5.77 -14.53
N ARG A 295 4.47 6.41 -13.90
CA ARG A 295 4.31 6.99 -12.55
C ARG A 295 3.12 7.95 -12.49
N GLY A 296 2.67 8.26 -11.29
CA GLY A 296 1.58 9.22 -11.05
C GLY A 296 2.05 10.43 -10.28
N ASN A 297 1.20 10.87 -9.35
CA ASN A 297 1.64 11.86 -8.37
C ASN A 297 2.80 11.31 -7.51
N GLY A 298 2.76 10.01 -7.19
CA GLY A 298 3.86 9.25 -6.59
C GLY A 298 4.67 8.44 -7.61
N ILE A 299 5.75 7.83 -7.15
CA ILE A 299 6.66 6.99 -7.95
C ILE A 299 5.97 5.66 -8.32
N ASP A 300 5.29 5.02 -7.37
CA ASP A 300 4.53 3.78 -7.58
C ASP A 300 3.13 4.07 -8.12
N CYS A 301 2.49 3.08 -8.74
CA CYS A 301 1.16 3.22 -9.31
C CYS A 301 0.30 1.97 -9.07
N HIS A 302 -0.94 2.17 -8.62
CA HIS A 302 -1.92 1.08 -8.48
C HIS A 302 -2.08 0.24 -9.76
N ARG A 303 -1.99 0.88 -10.94
CA ARG A 303 -2.10 0.20 -12.24
C ARG A 303 -1.07 -0.89 -12.45
N THR A 304 0.13 -0.74 -11.88
CA THR A 304 1.18 -1.75 -11.95
C THR A 304 0.70 -3.03 -11.27
N TRP A 305 0.10 -2.89 -10.09
CA TRP A 305 -0.41 -3.99 -9.28
C TRP A 305 -1.72 -4.57 -9.86
N GLU A 306 -2.62 -3.72 -10.37
CA GLU A 306 -3.83 -4.16 -11.09
C GLU A 306 -3.46 -5.05 -12.29
N ALA A 307 -2.46 -4.66 -13.10
CA ALA A 307 -1.99 -5.44 -14.23
C ALA A 307 -1.51 -6.83 -13.78
N LEU A 308 -0.64 -6.88 -12.76
CA LEU A 308 -0.08 -8.13 -12.23
C LEU A 308 -1.17 -9.06 -11.69
N TYR A 309 -2.14 -8.55 -10.94
CA TYR A 309 -3.25 -9.35 -10.41
C TYR A 309 -4.18 -9.88 -11.51
N LEU A 310 -4.22 -9.23 -12.67
CA LEU A 310 -5.05 -9.63 -13.81
C LEU A 310 -4.26 -10.38 -14.89
N ASP A 311 -3.04 -10.82 -14.55
CA ASP A 311 -2.05 -11.55 -15.38
C ASP A 311 -1.46 -10.76 -16.56
N ALA A 312 -1.68 -9.45 -16.60
CA ALA A 312 -1.04 -8.55 -17.55
C ALA A 312 0.37 -8.16 -17.11
N ILE A 313 1.20 -7.78 -18.09
CA ILE A 313 2.58 -7.36 -17.89
C ILE A 313 2.63 -5.83 -17.88
N PRO A 314 2.87 -5.18 -16.72
CA PRO A 314 3.00 -3.74 -16.68
C PRO A 314 4.33 -3.29 -17.30
N ILE A 315 4.29 -2.14 -17.97
CA ILE A 315 5.46 -1.41 -18.47
C ILE A 315 5.62 -0.16 -17.60
N VAL A 316 6.73 -0.09 -16.88
CA VAL A 316 7.05 0.98 -15.92
C VAL A 316 8.35 1.67 -16.30
N TRP A 317 8.58 2.86 -15.76
CA TRP A 317 9.83 3.59 -15.94
C TRP A 317 10.82 3.21 -14.84
N HIS A 318 12.10 3.14 -15.20
CA HIS A 318 13.22 3.00 -14.26
C HIS A 318 13.12 4.03 -13.14
N SER A 319 13.26 3.58 -11.89
CA SER A 319 13.19 4.44 -10.71
C SER A 319 13.86 3.81 -9.50
N THR A 320 13.75 4.46 -8.34
CA THR A 320 14.15 3.91 -7.04
C THR A 320 13.40 2.63 -6.67
N LEU A 321 12.26 2.34 -7.33
CA LEU A 321 11.45 1.16 -7.08
C LEU A 321 11.88 -0.09 -7.87
N ASP A 322 12.92 -0.03 -8.71
CA ASP A 322 13.36 -1.19 -9.50
C ASP A 322 13.60 -2.46 -8.66
N SER A 323 14.15 -2.29 -7.45
CA SER A 323 14.35 -3.40 -6.50
C SER A 323 13.04 -4.06 -6.05
N LEU A 324 11.95 -3.31 -5.97
CA LEU A 324 10.62 -3.81 -5.64
C LEU A 324 10.08 -4.72 -6.76
N TYR A 325 10.46 -4.45 -8.00
CA TYR A 325 10.04 -5.17 -9.20
C TYR A 325 10.90 -6.40 -9.54
N THR A 326 12.00 -6.60 -8.80
CA THR A 326 12.92 -7.71 -9.05
C THR A 326 12.20 -9.06 -8.94
N ASN A 327 12.36 -9.91 -9.95
CA ASN A 327 11.68 -11.21 -10.11
C ASN A 327 10.15 -11.12 -10.16
N LEU A 328 9.59 -10.00 -10.65
CA LEU A 328 8.19 -9.91 -11.11
C LEU A 328 8.13 -9.75 -12.63
N PRO A 329 7.04 -10.18 -13.30
CA PRO A 329 6.90 -10.07 -14.75
C PRO A 329 6.56 -8.63 -15.16
N ILE A 330 7.54 -7.73 -15.04
CA ILE A 330 7.43 -6.30 -15.29
C ILE A 330 8.47 -5.90 -16.34
N ILE A 331 8.09 -5.04 -17.28
CA ILE A 331 9.02 -4.44 -18.23
C ILE A 331 9.41 -3.06 -17.69
N VAL A 332 10.67 -2.90 -17.31
CA VAL A 332 11.24 -1.61 -16.92
C VAL A 332 11.91 -0.99 -18.15
N ILE A 333 11.52 0.23 -18.50
CA ILE A 333 12.11 1.03 -19.59
C ILE A 333 12.76 2.30 -19.03
N ASN A 334 13.76 2.83 -19.72
CA ASN A 334 14.35 4.13 -19.38
C ASN A 334 13.62 5.26 -20.11
N ASP A 335 13.26 5.01 -21.36
CA ASP A 335 12.70 6.01 -22.24
C ASP A 335 11.55 5.45 -23.08
N TRP A 336 10.57 6.30 -23.37
CA TRP A 336 9.38 5.90 -24.11
C TRP A 336 9.64 5.52 -25.58
N ASN A 337 10.80 5.88 -26.15
CA ASN A 337 11.14 5.61 -27.54
C ASN A 337 11.52 4.14 -27.72
N GLU A 338 11.79 3.43 -26.63
CA GLU A 338 11.94 1.97 -26.61
C GLU A 338 10.64 1.27 -27.02
N ILE A 339 9.48 1.92 -26.81
CA ILE A 339 8.16 1.37 -27.12
C ILE A 339 7.94 1.34 -28.64
N ASN A 340 8.11 0.16 -29.21
CA ASN A 340 7.70 -0.19 -30.56
C ASN A 340 7.18 -1.63 -30.59
N GLU A 341 6.47 -2.02 -31.65
CA GLU A 341 5.80 -3.31 -31.73
C GLU A 341 6.77 -4.48 -31.55
N GLN A 342 7.91 -4.45 -32.24
CA GLN A 342 8.90 -5.52 -32.20
C GLN A 342 9.47 -5.69 -30.78
N PHE A 343 9.84 -4.58 -30.14
CA PHE A 343 10.32 -4.59 -28.76
C PHE A 343 9.29 -5.22 -27.81
N LEU A 344 8.02 -4.81 -27.92
CA LEU A 344 6.94 -5.31 -27.07
C LEU A 344 6.66 -6.80 -27.29
N ARG A 345 6.64 -7.26 -28.55
CA ARG A 345 6.48 -8.68 -28.90
C ARG A 345 7.62 -9.53 -28.34
N ASN A 346 8.86 -9.06 -28.48
CA ASN A 346 10.03 -9.74 -27.94
C ASN A 346 9.95 -9.86 -26.41
N LYS A 347 9.60 -8.77 -25.70
CA LYS A 347 9.47 -8.78 -24.25
C LYS A 347 8.31 -9.65 -23.77
N LEU A 348 7.18 -9.61 -24.47
CA LEU A 348 6.04 -10.47 -24.18
C LEU A 348 6.42 -11.96 -24.29
N TYR A 349 7.11 -12.34 -25.37
CA TYR A 349 7.59 -13.71 -25.57
C TYR A 349 8.64 -14.12 -24.51
N GLU A 350 9.62 -13.26 -24.22
CA GLU A 350 10.63 -13.48 -23.18
C GLU A 350 9.98 -13.77 -21.81
N ILE A 351 9.01 -12.95 -21.42
CA ILE A 351 8.31 -13.09 -20.14
C ILE A 351 7.45 -14.36 -20.14
N ALA A 352 6.75 -14.67 -21.25
CA ALA A 352 5.95 -15.88 -21.36
C ALA A 352 6.82 -17.14 -21.18
N LEU A 353 7.98 -17.20 -21.81
CA LEU A 353 8.93 -18.31 -21.60
C LEU A 353 9.41 -18.39 -20.14
N LYS A 354 9.79 -17.27 -19.52
CA LYS A 354 10.22 -17.22 -18.12
C LYS A 354 9.13 -17.70 -17.14
N LYS A 355 7.85 -17.41 -17.42
CA LYS A 355 6.72 -17.90 -16.60
C LYS A 355 6.59 -19.42 -16.61
N LEU A 356 7.07 -20.11 -17.66
CA LEU A 356 7.03 -21.57 -17.77
C LEU A 356 8.30 -22.29 -17.29
N GLN A 357 9.34 -21.55 -16.88
CA GLN A 357 10.60 -22.16 -16.46
C GLN A 357 10.46 -22.93 -15.15
N GLN A 358 11.29 -23.96 -15.01
CA GLN A 358 11.43 -24.78 -13.80
C GLN A 358 12.92 -24.81 -13.41
N PRO A 359 13.29 -24.35 -12.20
CA PRO A 359 12.43 -23.79 -11.16
C PRO A 359 11.80 -22.43 -11.58
N PRO A 360 10.68 -22.01 -10.95
CA PRO A 360 10.03 -20.74 -11.27
C PRO A 360 10.96 -19.54 -11.05
N VAL A 361 11.11 -18.70 -12.09
CA VAL A 361 11.93 -17.47 -12.00
C VAL A 361 11.18 -16.34 -11.29
N TYR A 362 9.86 -16.24 -11.51
CA TYR A 362 9.05 -15.18 -10.93
C TYR A 362 8.58 -15.51 -9.52
N GLN A 363 8.74 -14.53 -8.64
CA GLN A 363 8.41 -14.58 -7.22
C GLN A 363 7.03 -13.97 -6.97
N TYR A 364 5.99 -14.69 -7.38
CA TYR A 364 4.60 -14.24 -7.24
C TYR A 364 4.14 -14.11 -5.79
N GLU A 365 4.88 -14.66 -4.83
CA GLU A 365 4.70 -14.40 -3.41
C GLU A 365 4.75 -12.92 -3.06
N LYS A 366 5.52 -12.12 -3.82
CA LYS A 366 5.60 -10.66 -3.64
C LYS A 366 4.31 -9.93 -4.00
N LEU A 367 3.33 -10.60 -4.62
CA LEU A 367 1.98 -10.05 -4.84
C LEU A 367 1.05 -10.28 -3.63
N ARG A 368 1.50 -10.97 -2.59
CA ARG A 368 0.66 -11.39 -1.47
C ARG A 368 0.97 -10.58 -0.23
N HIS A 369 -0.07 -10.16 0.51
CA HIS A 369 0.14 -9.40 1.75
C HIS A 369 0.95 -10.20 2.79
N ALA A 370 0.72 -11.51 2.89
CA ALA A 370 1.41 -12.41 3.82
C ALA A 370 2.95 -12.34 3.72
N PHE A 371 3.50 -12.25 2.50
CA PHE A 371 4.95 -12.14 2.26
C PHE A 371 5.54 -10.90 2.95
N TRP A 372 4.92 -9.74 2.71
CA TRP A 372 5.39 -8.48 3.27
C TRP A 372 5.13 -8.38 4.77
N ARG A 373 4.00 -8.93 5.23
CA ARG A 373 3.70 -9.04 6.65
C ARG A 373 4.79 -9.81 7.39
N ASP A 374 5.15 -11.00 6.93
CA ASP A 374 6.19 -11.81 7.57
C ASP A 374 7.51 -11.04 7.69
N MET A 375 7.91 -10.35 6.61
CA MET A 375 9.10 -9.49 6.60
C MET A 375 9.04 -8.37 7.65
N ILE A 376 7.89 -7.70 7.78
CA ILE A 376 7.67 -6.62 8.75
C ILE A 376 7.69 -7.18 10.18
N LEU A 377 6.95 -8.26 10.44
CA LEU A 377 6.81 -8.82 11.79
C LEU A 377 8.15 -9.35 12.33
N LYS A 378 9.00 -9.93 11.47
CA LYS A 378 10.37 -10.35 11.81
C LYS A 378 11.25 -9.21 12.34
N LYS A 379 10.99 -7.96 11.97
CA LYS A 379 11.70 -6.77 12.47
C LYS A 379 11.08 -6.19 13.75
N SER A 380 9.95 -6.72 14.19
CA SER A 380 9.15 -6.18 15.29
C SER A 380 9.20 -7.04 16.55
N ARG A 381 8.53 -6.58 17.60
CA ARG A 381 8.26 -7.35 18.83
C ARG A 381 7.41 -8.61 18.60
N HIS A 382 6.79 -8.72 17.43
CA HIS A 382 5.95 -9.84 17.00
C HIS A 382 6.75 -10.92 16.25
N SER A 383 8.09 -10.86 16.26
CA SER A 383 8.97 -11.81 15.56
C SER A 383 8.85 -13.25 16.09
N SER A 384 8.52 -13.44 17.37
CA SER A 384 8.31 -14.75 17.98
C SER A 384 6.89 -15.30 17.77
N THR A 385 5.93 -14.47 17.37
CA THR A 385 4.56 -14.91 17.07
C THR A 385 4.52 -15.54 15.68
N HIS A 386 4.96 -16.79 15.58
CA HIS A 386 4.55 -17.69 14.50
C HIS A 386 3.07 -18.11 14.66
N THR A 387 2.40 -17.62 15.72
CA THR A 387 1.10 -18.09 16.17
C THR A 387 -0.05 -17.46 15.39
N HIS A 388 -0.71 -18.36 14.66
CA HIS A 388 -1.93 -18.31 13.85
C HIS A 388 -3.20 -17.72 14.50
N ILE A 389 -3.09 -16.95 15.59
CA ILE A 389 -4.22 -16.35 16.32
C ILE A 389 -3.85 -14.92 16.70
N HIS A 390 -4.67 -13.94 16.32
CA HIS A 390 -4.59 -12.57 16.83
C HIS A 390 -4.96 -12.52 18.33
N LYS A 391 -4.08 -13.00 19.20
CA LYS A 391 -4.14 -12.62 20.61
C LYS A 391 -3.21 -11.43 20.81
N ASN A 392 -3.80 -10.29 21.16
CA ASN A 392 -3.13 -9.06 21.58
C ASN A 392 -2.44 -8.21 20.50
N ARG A 393 -3.08 -7.96 19.34
CA ARG A 393 -2.72 -6.80 18.49
C ARG A 393 -3.61 -5.63 18.86
N CYS A 394 -2.99 -4.59 19.41
CA CYS A 394 -3.71 -3.53 20.11
C CYS A 394 -4.09 -2.45 19.11
N TRP A 395 -5.20 -2.67 18.42
CA TRP A 395 -5.84 -1.60 17.68
C TRP A 395 -6.40 -0.64 18.72
N ARG A 396 -5.75 0.49 18.95
CA ARG A 396 -6.40 1.62 19.63
C ARG A 396 -7.47 2.20 18.69
N ALA A 397 -8.53 1.44 18.42
CA ALA A 397 -9.85 2.03 18.28
C ALA A 397 -10.29 2.25 19.73
N LYS A 398 -10.08 3.47 20.24
CA LYS A 398 -10.87 3.82 21.42
C LYS A 398 -12.33 3.85 20.95
N THR A 399 -13.24 3.59 21.86
CA THR A 399 -14.60 4.08 21.81
C THR A 399 -14.64 5.22 22.81
N ILE A 400 -15.16 6.38 22.41
CA ILE A 400 -15.71 7.35 23.37
C ILE A 400 -17.20 7.03 23.53
#